data_AF-A0A8H6V0T5-F1
#
_entry.id   AF-A0A8H6V0T5-F1
#
_cell.length_a   1.000
_cell.length_b   1.000
_cell.length_c   1.000
_cell.angle_alpha   90.00
_cell.angle_beta   90.00
_cell.angle_gamma   90.00
#
_symmetry.space_group_name_H-M   'P 1'
#
loop_
_entity.id
_entity.type
_entity.pdbx_description
1 polymer ?
#
loop_
_entity_poly.entity_id
_entity_poly.type
_entity_poly.pdbx_seq_one_letter_code
_entity_poly.pdbx_strand_id
1 'polypeptide(L)'
;MSSIWAVDQEYGHLSLQSNIRHARSDEVRAGEGHLKQHLTLSQVLGVDLRPGGSSSDVPNCTFAAADVQGNWDWLPTEPVDFIYIRGIVGFVDSWPDLFTRAFNCLAPGGWLEVADICYDTASDDGSLLRAHGLRRFDQLFQETLVKMGQDPRITPTLGQKMESAGFRPTLTAIHKTAFSDWSDDPEMKQTVNIASRLHEMDTIHIVERGIKPVLHLSANDADIVLAEALRDMRNIGVHAYRPW
;
A
#
# COMPACT_ATOMS: atom_id res chain seq x y z
N MET A 1 7.86 6.71 26.04
CA MET A 1 7.56 7.46 24.81
C MET A 1 7.31 6.42 23.77
N SER A 2 6.13 6.39 23.14
CA SER A 2 5.86 5.41 22.09
C SER A 2 6.41 5.92 20.77
N SER A 3 7.26 5.15 20.10
CA SER A 3 7.80 5.51 18.79
C SER A 3 7.07 4.75 17.68
N ILE A 4 6.68 5.46 16.62
CA ILE A 4 6.02 4.90 15.43
C ILE A 4 6.89 5.20 14.22
N TRP A 5 7.15 4.19 13.41
CA TRP A 5 7.85 4.35 12.15
C TRP A 5 6.90 4.12 10.98
N ALA A 6 6.91 5.00 9.98
CA ALA A 6 6.04 4.90 8.80
C ALA A 6 6.84 4.97 7.50
N VAL A 7 6.64 4.00 6.62
CA VAL A 7 7.14 4.01 5.24
C VAL A 7 5.98 4.17 4.29
N ASP A 8 6.13 5.07 3.33
CA ASP A 8 5.16 5.31 2.27
C ASP A 8 5.89 5.61 0.95
N GLN A 9 5.18 5.48 -0.17
CA GLN A 9 5.63 5.95 -1.47
C GLN A 9 4.61 6.96 -2.02
N GLU A 10 4.97 8.25 -2.08
CA GLU A 10 4.10 9.26 -2.69
C GLU A 10 4.32 9.40 -4.20
N TYR A 11 3.25 9.16 -4.99
CA TYR A 11 3.09 9.74 -6.32
C TYR A 11 2.12 10.94 -6.27
N GLY A 12 2.56 12.04 -5.66
CA GLY A 12 1.89 13.35 -5.78
C GLY A 12 0.68 13.61 -4.86
N HIS A 13 0.80 14.68 -4.08
CA HIS A 13 -0.24 15.46 -3.39
C HIS A 13 -1.09 14.81 -2.27
N LEU A 14 -0.85 13.57 -1.86
CA LEU A 14 -1.37 13.04 -0.59
C LEU A 14 -0.23 12.87 0.40
N SER A 15 0.04 13.93 1.15
CA SER A 15 1.16 13.99 2.10
C SER A 15 1.13 12.82 3.09
N LEU A 16 2.29 12.37 3.59
CA LEU A 16 2.47 11.53 4.79
C LEU A 16 1.54 11.93 5.96
N GLN A 17 1.12 13.20 6.04
CA GLN A 17 0.14 13.69 7.03
C GLN A 17 -1.26 13.08 6.87
N SER A 18 -1.67 12.76 5.65
CA SER A 18 -2.92 12.07 5.34
C SER A 18 -2.88 10.60 5.75
N ASN A 19 -1.68 9.99 5.81
CA ASN A 19 -1.47 8.59 6.18
C ASN A 19 -1.43 8.39 7.69
N ILE A 20 -0.86 9.32 8.45
CA ILE A 20 -1.06 9.40 9.91
C ILE A 20 -2.55 9.63 10.24
N ARG A 21 -3.31 10.25 9.33
CA ARG A 21 -4.77 10.38 9.44
C ARG A 21 -5.55 9.14 8.95
N HIS A 22 -4.98 8.21 8.19
CA HIS A 22 -5.64 6.96 7.75
C HIS A 22 -5.29 5.75 8.62
N ALA A 23 -4.20 5.81 9.40
CA ALA A 23 -4.13 5.06 10.65
C ALA A 23 -5.35 5.36 11.57
N ARG A 24 -6.15 6.42 11.30
CA ARG A 24 -7.44 6.69 11.96
C ARG A 24 -8.65 5.96 11.37
N SER A 25 -8.60 5.30 10.20
CA SER A 25 -9.83 4.81 9.54
C SER A 25 -10.18 3.35 9.77
N ASP A 26 -9.21 2.47 10.04
CA ASP A 26 -9.49 1.04 10.29
C ASP A 26 -9.54 0.67 11.79
N GLU A 27 -9.28 1.65 12.67
CA GLU A 27 -9.45 1.56 14.13
C GLU A 27 -10.93 1.61 14.59
N VAL A 28 -11.90 1.54 13.67
CA VAL A 28 -13.35 1.64 13.95
C VAL A 28 -13.88 0.49 14.84
N ARG A 29 -13.09 -0.56 15.11
CA ARG A 29 -13.53 -1.70 15.95
C ARG A 29 -12.98 -1.73 17.38
N ALA A 30 -12.06 -0.84 17.77
CA ALA A 30 -11.51 -0.80 19.12
C ALA A 30 -11.74 0.57 19.79
N GLY A 31 -12.99 0.87 20.13
CA GLY A 31 -13.37 1.91 21.11
C GLY A 31 -12.65 3.26 20.98
N GLU A 32 -13.28 4.19 20.26
CA GLU A 32 -12.84 5.57 19.89
C GLU A 32 -12.25 6.47 21.01
N GLY A 33 -12.32 6.07 22.29
CA GLY A 33 -11.93 6.90 23.44
C GLY A 33 -10.48 6.73 23.92
N HIS A 34 -9.83 5.59 23.71
CA HIS A 34 -8.53 5.31 24.35
C HIS A 34 -7.33 5.79 23.50
N LEU A 35 -7.40 5.69 22.17
CA LEU A 35 -6.24 5.89 21.28
C LEU A 35 -6.07 7.31 20.74
N LYS A 36 -7.13 8.13 20.69
CA LYS A 36 -7.02 9.58 20.40
C LYS A 36 -6.07 10.30 21.36
N GLN A 37 -5.84 9.76 22.56
CA GLN A 37 -4.89 10.30 23.54
C GLN A 37 -3.46 9.77 23.38
N HIS A 38 -3.24 8.66 22.66
CA HIS A 38 -1.92 8.01 22.56
C HIS A 38 -1.05 8.60 21.42
N LEU A 39 -1.59 8.88 20.23
CA LEU A 39 -0.80 9.40 19.09
C LEU A 39 -0.29 10.83 19.28
N THR A 40 -0.96 11.65 20.09
CA THR A 40 -0.49 13.01 20.43
C THR A 40 0.73 13.03 21.36
N LEU A 41 1.11 11.87 21.91
CA LEU A 41 2.28 11.70 22.78
C LEU A 41 3.38 10.83 22.15
N SER A 42 3.15 10.30 20.95
CA SER A 42 4.09 9.43 20.23
C SER A 42 5.02 10.24 19.34
N GLN A 43 6.29 9.81 19.24
CA GLN A 43 7.25 10.36 18.28
C GLN A 43 7.20 9.52 17.01
N VAL A 44 7.00 10.15 15.85
CA VAL A 44 6.89 9.47 14.56
C VAL A 44 8.11 9.79 13.70
N LEU A 45 8.74 8.76 13.14
CA LEU A 45 9.77 8.91 12.12
C LEU A 45 9.22 8.40 10.78
N GLY A 46 8.98 9.32 9.84
CA GLY A 46 8.65 8.99 8.46
C GLY A 46 9.90 8.76 7.62
N VAL A 47 9.93 7.69 6.83
CA VAL A 47 11.06 7.37 5.96
C VAL A 47 10.60 7.16 4.52
N ASP A 48 11.28 7.82 3.60
CA ASP A 48 11.09 7.72 2.16
C ASP A 48 12.44 7.98 1.48
N LEU A 49 12.64 7.51 0.26
CA LEU A 49 13.77 7.94 -0.58
C LEU A 49 13.72 9.45 -0.88
N ARG A 50 12.53 10.04 -0.93
CA ARG A 50 12.27 11.45 -1.23
C ARG A 50 11.15 11.99 -0.34
N PRO A 51 11.43 12.30 0.94
CA PRO A 51 10.40 12.73 1.88
C PRO A 51 9.68 13.99 1.37
N GLY A 52 8.36 13.89 1.21
CA GLY A 52 7.50 14.95 0.68
C GLY A 52 7.12 16.06 1.67
N GLY A 53 7.39 15.87 2.97
CA GLY A 53 7.00 16.79 4.05
C GLY A 53 8.18 17.50 4.73
N SER A 54 8.01 18.77 5.08
CA SER A 54 8.85 19.43 6.10
C SER A 54 8.30 19.14 7.50
N SER A 55 9.19 18.93 8.48
CA SER A 55 8.83 18.67 9.89
C SER A 55 8.06 19.80 10.57
N SER A 56 7.96 20.98 9.95
CA SER A 56 7.29 22.17 10.47
C SER A 56 5.79 22.01 10.71
N ASP A 57 5.15 21.04 10.06
CA ASP A 57 3.70 21.01 9.95
C ASP A 57 3.05 19.96 10.87
N VAL A 58 3.83 19.03 11.43
CA VAL A 58 3.36 18.01 12.38
C VAL A 58 4.34 17.88 13.54
N PRO A 59 4.01 18.43 14.74
CA PRO A 59 4.99 18.69 15.80
C PRO A 59 5.62 17.44 16.44
N ASN A 60 5.09 16.25 16.16
CA ASN A 60 5.59 14.97 16.65
C ASN A 60 6.11 14.06 15.53
N CYS A 61 6.35 14.60 14.33
CA CYS A 61 6.88 13.85 13.18
C CYS A 61 8.23 14.42 12.72
N THR A 62 9.20 13.54 12.57
CA THR A 62 10.44 13.81 11.85
C THR A 62 10.47 12.97 10.57
N PHE A 63 11.23 13.43 9.57
CA PHE A 63 11.35 12.75 8.29
C PHE A 63 12.82 12.52 7.95
N ALA A 64 13.14 11.33 7.45
CA ALA A 64 14.47 10.99 6.96
C ALA A 64 14.41 10.50 5.52
N ALA A 65 15.36 10.99 4.71
CA ALA A 65 15.59 10.46 3.37
C ALA A 65 16.45 9.20 3.48
N ALA A 66 15.84 8.02 3.34
CA ALA A 66 16.57 6.76 3.45
C ALA A 66 15.91 5.64 2.65
N ASP A 67 16.75 4.67 2.26
CA ASP A 67 16.31 3.42 1.65
C ASP A 67 16.03 2.39 2.75
N VAL A 68 14.78 1.94 2.84
CA VAL A 68 14.35 0.92 3.80
C VAL A 68 14.98 -0.45 3.55
N GLN A 69 15.50 -0.67 2.35
CA GLN A 69 16.24 -1.87 1.98
C GLN A 69 17.74 -1.76 2.30
N GLY A 70 18.22 -0.55 2.63
CA GLY A 70 19.60 -0.28 3.02
C GLY A 70 19.86 -0.58 4.51
N ASN A 71 20.97 -0.05 5.01
CA ASN A 71 21.28 -0.12 6.43
C ASN A 71 20.39 0.86 7.21
N TRP A 72 19.89 0.43 8.36
CA TRP A 72 18.99 1.21 9.22
C TRP A 72 19.76 2.09 10.21
N ASP A 73 20.92 2.62 9.81
CA ASP A 73 21.77 3.48 10.64
C ASP A 73 21.11 4.84 10.98
N TRP A 74 20.03 5.16 10.26
CA TRP A 74 19.17 6.33 10.47
C TRP A 74 18.10 6.12 11.56
N LEU A 75 17.89 4.88 12.01
CA LEU A 75 16.97 4.56 13.10
C LEU A 75 17.60 4.95 14.45
N PRO A 76 16.83 5.40 15.46
CA PRO A 76 17.38 5.60 16.80
C PRO A 76 18.04 4.32 17.35
N THR A 77 19.03 4.48 18.22
CA THR A 77 19.70 3.36 18.89
C THR A 77 18.77 2.59 19.83
N GLU A 78 17.71 3.23 20.31
CA GLU A 78 16.71 2.61 21.16
C GLU A 78 15.70 1.82 20.31
N PRO A 79 15.24 0.64 20.77
CA PRO A 79 14.21 -0.12 20.09
C PRO A 79 12.92 0.70 19.92
N VAL A 80 12.23 0.47 18.80
CA VAL A 80 10.95 1.12 18.50
C VAL A 80 9.77 0.25 18.93
N ASP A 81 8.64 0.88 19.29
CA ASP A 81 7.47 0.12 19.74
C ASP A 81 6.60 -0.35 18.56
N PHE A 82 6.62 0.39 17.45
CA PHE A 82 5.77 0.12 16.30
C PHE A 82 6.43 0.49 14.97
N ILE A 83 6.32 -0.41 14.00
CA ILE A 83 6.77 -0.26 12.61
C ILE A 83 5.56 -0.43 11.71
N TYR A 84 5.27 0.57 10.89
CA TYR A 84 4.21 0.60 9.90
C TYR A 84 4.79 0.75 8.50
N ILE A 85 4.47 -0.18 7.62
CA ILE A 85 4.94 -0.21 6.24
C ILE A 85 3.73 -0.16 5.32
N ARG A 86 3.70 0.77 4.37
CA ARG A 86 2.58 0.90 3.44
C ARG A 86 3.05 1.21 2.03
N GLY A 87 2.37 0.60 1.05
CA GLY A 87 2.45 0.98 -0.36
C GLY A 87 3.84 0.79 -0.99
N ILE A 88 4.60 -0.21 -0.55
CA ILE A 88 5.93 -0.53 -1.09
C ILE A 88 6.00 -1.92 -1.73
N VAL A 89 4.89 -2.66 -1.80
CA VAL A 89 4.80 -3.90 -2.58
C VAL A 89 5.12 -3.61 -4.05
N GLY A 90 6.13 -4.32 -4.58
CA GLY A 90 6.70 -4.10 -5.91
C GLY A 90 8.03 -3.33 -5.92
N PHE A 91 8.46 -2.81 -4.78
CA PHE A 91 9.72 -2.05 -4.61
C PHE A 91 10.66 -2.66 -3.56
N VAL A 92 10.34 -3.87 -3.09
CA VAL A 92 11.13 -4.58 -2.07
C VAL A 92 11.73 -5.83 -2.71
N ASP A 93 13.06 -5.88 -2.77
CA ASP A 93 13.85 -6.98 -3.31
C ASP A 93 13.78 -8.23 -2.41
N SER A 94 13.82 -8.02 -1.08
CA SER A 94 13.79 -9.10 -0.09
C SER A 94 12.96 -8.75 1.14
N TRP A 95 11.70 -9.18 1.11
CA TRP A 95 10.81 -9.11 2.27
C TRP A 95 11.34 -9.86 3.50
N PRO A 96 11.94 -11.06 3.41
CA PRO A 96 12.55 -11.72 4.57
C PRO A 96 13.63 -10.89 5.26
N ASP A 97 14.49 -10.21 4.48
CA ASP A 97 15.54 -9.35 5.05
C ASP A 97 14.96 -8.08 5.67
N LEU A 98 13.93 -7.51 5.04
CA LEU A 98 13.22 -6.35 5.59
C LEU A 98 12.53 -6.69 6.92
N PHE A 99 11.86 -7.85 6.99
CA PHE A 99 11.19 -8.30 8.22
C PHE A 99 12.17 -8.69 9.31
N THR A 100 13.30 -9.32 8.96
CA THR A 100 14.37 -9.62 9.93
C THR A 100 14.92 -8.33 10.54
N ARG A 101 15.14 -7.29 9.72
CA ARG A 101 15.54 -5.96 10.21
C ARG A 101 14.49 -5.33 11.11
N ALA A 102 13.24 -5.29 10.66
CA ALA A 102 12.14 -4.77 11.46
C ALA A 102 12.01 -5.48 12.82
N PHE A 103 12.11 -6.82 12.84
CA PHE A 103 12.06 -7.61 14.07
C PHE A 103 13.17 -7.23 15.06
N ASN A 104 14.40 -7.04 14.57
CA ASN A 104 15.54 -6.68 15.43
C ASN A 104 15.46 -5.25 15.98
N CYS A 105 14.72 -4.37 15.31
CA CYS A 105 14.54 -2.98 15.74
C CYS A 105 13.39 -2.80 16.73
N LEU A 106 12.48 -3.77 16.83
CA LEU A 106 11.33 -3.68 17.72
C LEU A 106 11.70 -3.98 19.17
N ALA A 107 11.12 -3.21 20.09
CA ALA A 107 11.12 -3.53 21.50
C ALA A 107 10.38 -4.87 21.74
N PRO A 108 10.71 -5.61 22.81
CA PRO A 108 9.94 -6.80 23.17
C PRO A 108 8.45 -6.48 23.33
N GLY A 109 7.60 -7.10 22.51
CA GLY A 109 6.15 -6.85 22.48
C GLY A 109 5.71 -5.73 21.52
N GLY A 110 6.64 -5.15 20.76
CA GLY A 110 6.35 -4.21 19.68
C GLY A 110 5.67 -4.88 18.48
N TRP A 111 5.14 -4.06 17.59
CA TRP A 111 4.31 -4.49 16.46
C TRP A 111 4.92 -4.10 15.11
N LEU A 112 4.76 -4.98 14.13
CA LEU A 112 4.95 -4.67 12.71
C LEU A 112 3.59 -4.79 12.04
N GLU A 113 3.21 -3.76 11.30
CA GLU A 113 2.04 -3.77 10.42
C GLU A 113 2.48 -3.45 8.99
N VAL A 114 2.01 -4.25 8.04
CA VAL A 114 2.16 -3.99 6.61
C VAL A 114 0.76 -3.85 6.02
N ALA A 115 0.48 -2.69 5.43
CA ALA A 115 -0.79 -2.39 4.80
C ALA A 115 -0.55 -2.10 3.32
N ASP A 116 -0.91 -3.01 2.44
CA ASP A 116 -0.57 -2.89 1.03
C ASP A 116 -1.59 -3.55 0.12
N ILE A 117 -1.69 -3.04 -1.10
CA ILE A 117 -2.67 -3.52 -2.05
C ILE A 117 -2.25 -4.88 -2.61
N CYS A 118 -3.23 -5.76 -2.78
CA CYS A 118 -3.09 -6.93 -3.62
C CYS A 118 -3.45 -6.54 -5.06
N TYR A 119 -2.49 -6.66 -5.96
CA TYR A 119 -2.69 -6.31 -7.37
C TYR A 119 -3.54 -7.31 -8.16
N ASP A 120 -4.00 -8.38 -7.53
CA ASP A 120 -4.97 -9.31 -8.11
C ASP A 120 -6.39 -8.71 -8.03
N THR A 121 -6.87 -8.21 -9.17
CA THR A 121 -8.27 -7.77 -9.30
C THR A 121 -9.21 -8.96 -9.15
N ALA A 122 -10.27 -8.78 -8.36
CA ALA A 122 -11.28 -9.80 -8.08
C ALA A 122 -12.70 -9.28 -8.28
N SER A 123 -13.65 -10.21 -8.42
CA SER A 123 -15.10 -9.97 -8.36
C SER A 123 -15.78 -11.21 -7.79
N ASP A 124 -16.74 -11.06 -6.88
CA ASP A 124 -17.42 -12.22 -6.26
C ASP A 124 -18.46 -12.87 -7.19
N ASP A 125 -18.94 -12.16 -8.21
CA ASP A 125 -20.05 -12.56 -9.09
C ASP A 125 -19.59 -12.94 -10.51
N GLY A 126 -18.28 -12.96 -10.76
CA GLY A 126 -17.68 -13.23 -12.07
C GLY A 126 -17.83 -12.10 -13.09
N SER A 127 -18.34 -10.92 -12.72
CA SER A 127 -18.47 -9.76 -13.61
C SER A 127 -17.15 -9.29 -14.20
N LEU A 128 -16.02 -9.52 -13.52
CA LEU A 128 -14.67 -9.25 -14.02
C LEU A 128 -14.38 -9.94 -15.35
N LEU A 129 -15.00 -11.09 -15.65
CA LEU A 129 -14.78 -11.79 -16.91
C LEU A 129 -15.20 -10.95 -18.14
N ARG A 130 -16.11 -9.99 -17.97
CA ARG A 130 -16.57 -9.07 -19.02
C ARG A 130 -15.69 -7.82 -19.17
N ALA A 131 -14.79 -7.57 -18.22
CA ALA A 131 -13.90 -6.43 -18.19
C ALA A 131 -12.59 -6.74 -18.93
N HIS A 132 -12.67 -6.82 -20.25
CA HIS A 132 -11.54 -7.22 -21.09
C HIS A 132 -10.34 -6.26 -21.00
N GLY A 133 -10.59 -4.96 -20.92
CA GLY A 133 -9.57 -3.92 -20.78
C GLY A 133 -8.86 -3.99 -19.43
N LEU A 134 -9.62 -4.09 -18.35
CA LEU A 134 -9.06 -4.21 -17.00
C LEU A 134 -8.22 -5.49 -16.85
N ARG A 135 -8.74 -6.62 -17.33
CA ARG A 135 -7.99 -7.89 -17.31
C ARG A 135 -6.73 -7.86 -18.17
N ARG A 136 -6.77 -7.17 -19.33
CA ARG A 136 -5.58 -6.96 -20.17
C ARG A 136 -4.54 -6.12 -19.44
N PHE A 137 -4.97 -5.06 -18.77
CA PHE A 137 -4.08 -4.25 -17.93
C PHE A 137 -3.42 -5.11 -16.83
N ASP A 138 -4.20 -5.89 -16.07
CA ASP A 138 -3.66 -6.72 -14.99
C ASP A 138 -2.65 -7.75 -15.51
N GLN A 139 -2.93 -8.37 -16.66
CA GLN A 139 -2.00 -9.32 -17.29
C GLN A 139 -0.67 -8.65 -17.67
N LEU A 140 -0.72 -7.48 -18.31
CA LEU A 140 0.48 -6.73 -18.69
C LEU A 140 1.25 -6.26 -17.46
N PHE A 141 0.54 -5.89 -16.39
CA PHE A 141 1.17 -5.47 -15.16
C PHE A 141 1.88 -6.64 -14.46
N GLN A 142 1.25 -7.81 -14.37
CA GLN A 142 1.89 -9.02 -13.85
C GLN A 142 3.15 -9.40 -14.65
N GLU A 143 3.10 -9.33 -16.00
CA GLU A 143 4.29 -9.55 -16.83
C GLU A 143 5.40 -8.53 -16.53
N THR A 144 5.03 -7.27 -16.33
CA THR A 144 5.95 -6.17 -15.98
C THR A 144 6.64 -6.45 -14.65
N LEU A 145 5.89 -6.81 -13.61
CA LEU A 145 6.46 -7.16 -12.29
C LEU A 145 7.44 -8.31 -12.39
N VAL A 146 7.10 -9.38 -13.12
CA VAL A 146 8.00 -10.53 -13.32
C VAL A 146 9.29 -10.12 -14.04
N LYS A 147 9.22 -9.27 -15.08
CA LYS A 147 10.42 -8.76 -15.77
C LYS A 147 11.29 -7.86 -14.89
N MET A 148 10.69 -7.20 -13.90
CA MET A 148 11.38 -6.42 -12.89
C MET A 148 11.92 -7.27 -11.74
N GLY A 149 11.76 -8.60 -11.78
CA GLY A 149 12.21 -9.51 -10.72
C GLY A 149 11.31 -9.52 -9.48
N GLN A 150 10.11 -8.94 -9.57
CA GLN A 150 9.14 -8.86 -8.48
C GLN A 150 8.14 -10.02 -8.55
N ASP A 151 7.68 -10.48 -7.38
CA ASP A 151 6.61 -11.48 -7.31
C ASP A 151 5.23 -10.80 -7.29
N PRO A 152 4.42 -10.93 -8.35
CA PRO A 152 3.10 -10.30 -8.40
C PRO A 152 2.12 -10.84 -7.35
N ARG A 153 2.42 -11.98 -6.71
CA ARG A 153 1.58 -12.63 -5.69
C ARG A 153 2.22 -12.58 -4.31
N ILE A 154 3.04 -11.57 -4.05
CA ILE A 154 3.77 -11.43 -2.80
C ILE A 154 2.84 -11.15 -1.60
N THR A 155 1.81 -10.30 -1.76
CA THR A 155 0.98 -9.79 -0.65
C THR A 155 0.37 -10.90 0.22
N PRO A 156 -0.28 -11.94 -0.35
CA PRO A 156 -0.83 -13.05 0.45
C PRO A 156 0.21 -13.87 1.22
N THR A 157 1.50 -13.75 0.89
CA THR A 157 2.59 -14.52 1.52
C THR A 157 3.31 -13.74 2.63
N LEU A 158 3.03 -12.44 2.79
CA LEU A 158 3.74 -11.57 3.73
C LEU A 158 3.60 -12.06 5.18
N GLY A 159 2.42 -12.52 5.59
CA GLY A 159 2.20 -13.04 6.94
C GLY A 159 3.13 -14.22 7.30
N GLN A 160 3.25 -15.19 6.39
CA GLN A 160 4.16 -16.34 6.57
C GLN A 160 5.64 -15.91 6.61
N LYS A 161 6.00 -14.88 5.83
CA LYS A 161 7.36 -14.34 5.81
C LYS A 161 7.68 -13.57 7.11
N MET A 162 6.71 -12.87 7.69
CA MET A 162 6.86 -12.27 9.02
C MET A 162 7.05 -13.35 10.10
N GLU A 163 6.23 -14.39 10.10
CA GLU A 163 6.39 -15.50 11.05
C GLU A 163 7.77 -16.15 10.94
N SER A 164 8.26 -16.32 9.71
CA SER A 164 9.61 -16.84 9.45
C SER A 164 10.73 -15.93 9.98
N ALA A 165 10.48 -14.63 10.12
CA ALA A 165 11.41 -13.66 10.70
C ALA A 165 11.35 -13.61 12.25
N GLY A 166 10.45 -14.36 12.89
CA GLY A 166 10.33 -14.46 14.34
C GLY A 166 9.09 -13.78 14.93
N PHE A 167 8.25 -13.15 14.10
CA PHE A 167 6.97 -12.62 14.55
C PHE A 167 6.01 -13.74 14.96
N ARG A 168 5.06 -13.42 15.85
CA ARG A 168 3.95 -14.32 16.19
C ARG A 168 3.02 -14.48 14.98
N PRO A 169 2.15 -15.52 14.97
CA PRO A 169 1.16 -15.70 13.92
C PRO A 169 0.42 -14.40 13.60
N THR A 170 0.45 -14.05 12.32
CA THR A 170 -0.03 -12.74 11.88
C THR A 170 -1.55 -12.65 11.88
N LEU A 171 -2.08 -11.47 12.19
CA LEU A 171 -3.49 -11.15 11.98
C LEU A 171 -3.61 -10.48 10.62
N THR A 172 -4.49 -11.00 9.77
CA THR A 172 -4.75 -10.43 8.44
C THR A 172 -6.18 -9.93 8.38
N ALA A 173 -6.35 -8.65 8.04
CA ALA A 173 -7.60 -8.08 7.60
C ALA A 173 -7.53 -7.89 6.07
N ILE A 174 -8.66 -8.05 5.39
CA ILE A 174 -8.77 -7.82 3.95
C ILE A 174 -9.97 -6.91 3.72
N HIS A 175 -9.73 -5.75 3.12
CA HIS A 175 -10.74 -4.78 2.74
C HIS A 175 -10.90 -4.75 1.22
N LYS A 176 -12.13 -4.59 0.74
CA LYS A 176 -12.42 -4.52 -0.70
C LYS A 176 -12.37 -3.08 -1.17
N THR A 177 -11.38 -2.75 -1.99
CA THR A 177 -11.27 -1.42 -2.61
C THR A 177 -11.91 -1.44 -4.00
N ALA A 178 -13.16 -0.99 -4.10
CA ALA A 178 -13.92 -1.02 -5.36
C ALA A 178 -13.38 -0.05 -6.43
N PHE A 179 -13.49 -0.46 -7.70
CA PHE A 179 -13.18 0.40 -8.85
C PHE A 179 -14.30 1.40 -9.19
N SER A 180 -15.56 1.06 -8.88
CA SER A 180 -16.73 1.92 -9.11
C SER A 180 -17.80 1.72 -8.04
N ASP A 181 -18.78 2.64 -7.99
CA ASP A 181 -19.87 2.66 -7.00
C ASP A 181 -20.96 1.62 -7.30
N TRP A 182 -20.58 0.33 -7.29
CA TRP A 182 -21.47 -0.79 -7.58
C TRP A 182 -22.04 -1.48 -6.33
N SER A 183 -21.41 -1.29 -5.17
CA SER A 183 -21.75 -2.01 -3.94
C SER A 183 -22.73 -1.22 -3.07
N ASP A 184 -23.70 -1.91 -2.47
CA ASP A 184 -24.56 -1.33 -1.44
C ASP A 184 -23.95 -1.37 -0.03
N ASP A 185 -22.81 -2.03 0.13
CA ASP A 185 -22.10 -2.12 1.40
C ASP A 185 -21.71 -0.72 1.94
N PRO A 186 -22.04 -0.39 3.20
CA PRO A 186 -21.78 0.94 3.76
C PRO A 186 -20.30 1.33 3.79
N GLU A 187 -19.38 0.39 4.03
CA GLU A 187 -17.94 0.65 4.10
C GLU A 187 -17.38 0.93 2.70
N MET A 188 -17.78 0.12 1.71
CA MET A 188 -17.41 0.36 0.32
C MET A 188 -17.98 1.68 -0.21
N LYS A 189 -19.23 2.02 0.12
CA LYS A 189 -19.84 3.32 -0.26
C LYS A 189 -19.10 4.52 0.31
N GLN A 190 -18.55 4.40 1.52
CA GLN A 190 -17.79 5.47 2.15
C GLN A 190 -16.43 5.67 1.47
N THR A 191 -15.80 4.60 1.00
CA THR A 191 -14.41 4.62 0.49
C THR A 191 -14.32 4.73 -1.03
N VAL A 192 -15.33 4.30 -1.79
CA VAL A 192 -15.27 4.17 -3.26
C VAL A 192 -14.96 5.48 -3.98
N ASN A 193 -15.40 6.62 -3.46
CA ASN A 193 -15.11 7.94 -4.04
C ASN A 193 -13.61 8.28 -4.04
N ILE A 194 -12.86 7.74 -3.07
CA ILE A 194 -11.41 7.91 -2.97
C ILE A 194 -10.73 6.75 -3.69
N ALA A 195 -11.15 5.51 -3.41
CA ALA A 195 -10.55 4.30 -3.99
C ALA A 195 -10.58 4.30 -5.52
N SER A 196 -11.71 4.63 -6.15
CA SER A 196 -11.82 4.68 -7.62
C SER A 196 -10.82 5.65 -8.25
N ARG A 197 -10.62 6.83 -7.65
CA ARG A 197 -9.66 7.83 -8.15
C ARG A 197 -8.22 7.36 -8.00
N LEU A 198 -7.90 6.71 -6.87
CA LEU A 198 -6.57 6.13 -6.65
C LEU A 198 -6.29 5.02 -7.66
N HIS A 199 -7.24 4.09 -7.88
CA HIS A 199 -7.11 3.04 -8.88
C HIS A 199 -6.84 3.58 -10.28
N GLU A 200 -7.55 4.63 -10.71
CA GLU A 200 -7.31 5.25 -12.01
C GLU A 200 -5.92 5.91 -12.08
N MET A 201 -5.55 6.67 -11.05
CA MET A 201 -4.24 7.32 -10.98
C MET A 201 -3.09 6.31 -11.01
N ASP A 202 -3.18 5.25 -10.21
CA ASP A 202 -2.18 4.18 -10.16
C ASP A 202 -2.09 3.46 -11.50
N THR A 203 -3.22 3.20 -12.14
CA THR A 203 -3.26 2.57 -13.47
C THR A 203 -2.54 3.43 -14.51
N ILE A 204 -2.78 4.74 -14.52
CA ILE A 204 -2.07 5.68 -15.40
C ILE A 204 -0.56 5.60 -15.16
N HIS A 205 -0.14 5.67 -13.89
CA HIS A 205 1.28 5.63 -13.53
C HIS A 205 1.94 4.28 -13.86
N ILE A 206 1.26 3.17 -13.58
CA ILE A 206 1.73 1.82 -13.89
C ILE A 206 1.89 1.65 -15.40
N VAL A 207 0.92 2.11 -16.20
CA VAL A 207 1.03 2.04 -17.67
C VAL A 207 2.21 2.87 -18.16
N GLU A 208 2.28 4.14 -17.79
CA GLU A 208 3.28 5.08 -18.33
C GLU A 208 4.71 4.81 -17.85
N ARG A 209 4.87 4.43 -16.57
CA ARG A 209 6.19 4.30 -15.93
C ARG A 209 6.65 2.85 -15.76
N GLY A 210 5.74 1.89 -15.85
CA GLY A 210 6.03 0.45 -15.73
C GLY A 210 5.85 -0.27 -17.06
N ILE A 211 4.61 -0.55 -17.42
CA ILE A 211 4.25 -1.43 -18.54
C ILE A 211 4.87 -0.94 -19.85
N LYS A 212 4.69 0.34 -20.20
CA LYS A 212 5.18 0.91 -21.45
C LYS A 212 6.71 0.80 -21.61
N PRO A 213 7.54 1.30 -20.67
CA PRO A 213 8.99 1.18 -20.81
C PRO A 213 9.50 -0.27 -20.68
N VAL A 214 8.94 -1.09 -19.79
CA VAL A 214 9.44 -2.46 -19.51
C VAL A 214 9.02 -3.45 -20.60
N LEU A 215 7.81 -3.33 -21.15
CA LEU A 215 7.33 -4.19 -22.24
C LEU A 215 7.56 -3.58 -23.63
N HIS A 216 8.17 -2.39 -23.69
CA HIS A 216 8.45 -1.66 -24.92
C HIS A 216 7.19 -1.39 -25.77
N LEU A 217 6.07 -1.05 -25.11
CA LEU A 217 4.85 -0.67 -25.83
C LEU A 217 5.05 0.64 -26.58
N SER A 218 4.40 0.76 -27.74
CA SER A 218 4.27 2.05 -28.41
C SER A 218 3.39 2.99 -27.58
N ALA A 219 3.53 4.30 -27.78
CA ALA A 219 2.65 5.28 -27.12
C ALA A 219 1.17 5.01 -27.41
N ASN A 220 0.86 4.65 -28.67
CA ASN A 220 -0.50 4.31 -29.08
C ASN A 220 -1.03 3.05 -28.37
N ASP A 221 -0.21 2.02 -28.21
CA ASP A 221 -0.65 0.81 -27.51
C ASP A 221 -0.86 1.05 -26.01
N ALA A 222 -0.02 1.88 -25.40
CA ALA A 222 -0.19 2.31 -24.01
C ALA A 222 -1.49 3.09 -23.81
N ASP A 223 -1.80 4.02 -24.71
CA ASP A 223 -3.05 4.79 -24.71
C ASP A 223 -4.28 3.88 -24.85
N ILE A 224 -4.21 2.85 -25.71
CA ILE A 224 -5.28 1.86 -25.87
C ILE A 224 -5.48 1.06 -24.58
N VAL A 225 -4.40 0.53 -23.99
CA VAL A 225 -4.46 -0.22 -22.72
C VAL A 225 -5.12 0.62 -21.63
N LEU A 226 -4.71 1.89 -21.51
CA LEU A 226 -5.25 2.80 -20.52
C LEU A 226 -6.74 3.10 -20.78
N ALA A 227 -7.10 3.42 -22.01
CA ALA A 227 -8.49 3.75 -22.37
C ALA A 227 -9.44 2.57 -22.17
N GLU A 228 -9.00 1.35 -22.45
CA GLU A 228 -9.78 0.12 -22.23
C GLU A 228 -9.92 -0.17 -20.73
N ALA A 229 -8.83 -0.11 -19.96
CA ALA A 229 -8.86 -0.35 -18.52
C ALA A 229 -9.74 0.66 -17.77
N LEU A 230 -9.56 1.96 -18.01
CA LEU A 230 -10.35 3.01 -17.34
C LEU A 230 -11.84 2.92 -17.69
N ARG A 231 -12.19 2.50 -18.90
CA ARG A 231 -13.59 2.28 -19.29
C ARG A 231 -14.23 1.18 -18.44
N ASP A 232 -13.52 0.07 -18.24
CA ASP A 232 -13.99 -1.04 -17.45
C ASP A 232 -14.04 -0.71 -15.95
N MET A 233 -13.04 0.01 -15.43
CA MET A 233 -13.01 0.45 -14.02
C MET A 233 -14.22 1.29 -13.66
N ARG A 234 -14.65 2.18 -14.56
CA ARG A 234 -15.81 3.08 -14.38
C ARG A 234 -17.15 2.39 -14.59
N ASN A 235 -17.17 1.15 -15.08
CA ASN A 235 -18.40 0.44 -15.38
C ASN A 235 -19.00 -0.18 -14.10
N ILE A 236 -20.11 0.38 -13.60
CA ILE A 236 -20.80 -0.15 -12.42
C ILE A 236 -21.37 -1.56 -12.60
N GLY A 237 -21.49 -2.05 -13.85
CA GLY A 237 -21.86 -3.45 -14.13
C GLY A 237 -20.68 -4.43 -14.02
N VAL A 238 -19.49 -3.93 -13.68
CA VAL A 238 -18.29 -4.70 -13.33
C VAL A 238 -18.04 -4.51 -11.83
N HIS A 239 -18.42 -5.51 -11.04
CA HIS A 239 -18.29 -5.53 -9.59
C HIS A 239 -16.86 -5.87 -9.16
N ALA A 240 -15.88 -5.22 -9.79
CA ALA A 240 -14.48 -5.44 -9.53
C ALA A 240 -14.00 -4.64 -8.32
N TYR A 241 -13.03 -5.20 -7.61
CA TYR A 241 -12.30 -4.57 -6.52
C TYR A 241 -10.87 -5.12 -6.46
N ARG A 242 -9.99 -4.42 -5.76
CA ARG A 242 -8.71 -4.98 -5.29
C ARG A 242 -8.76 -5.24 -3.79
N PRO A 243 -8.31 -6.41 -3.31
CA PRO A 243 -8.07 -6.62 -1.90
C PRO A 243 -6.98 -5.66 -1.41
N TRP A 244 -7.18 -5.05 -0.25
CA TRP A 244 -6.19 -4.28 0.48
C TRP A 244 -6.04 -4.87 1.88
#